data_AF-A0A962DTV0-F1
#
_entry.id   AF-A0A962DTV0-F1
#
_cell.length_a   1.000
_cell.length_b   1.000
_cell.length_c   1.000
_cell.angle_alpha   90.00
_cell.angle_beta   90.00
_cell.angle_gamma   90.00
#
_symmetry.space_group_name_H-M   'P 1'
#
loop_
_entity.id
_entity.type
_entity.pdbx_description
1 polymer ?
#
loop_
_entity_poly.entity_id
_entity_poly.type
_entity_poly.pdbx_seq_one_letter_code
_entity_poly.pdbx_strand_id
1 'polypeptide(L)'
;MSTVNFERRSAPIQRLLWWLALLLLCARLGFVLTHQPLAGFANQFDMLRNTGCLGLQPLVDAAPGAATPQAPVSRYQTGMPRDPSCLYGTEVLIGGVALGLDRAGDALGLGEPGSMPLRLVGWTKALLLLLALGVVDRSLRRWPSLRLIHAWVAALILVDPFNSLYLAGFYTEFAALLSACLALMLPLPWLLAGRAPSVSALLTWGLVLAA
;
A
#
# COMPACT_ATOMS: atom_id res chain seq x y z
N MET A 1 34.03 -29.48 6.17
CA MET A 1 34.36 -29.05 4.79
C MET A 1 33.17 -29.08 3.80
N SER A 2 31.94 -29.37 4.24
CA SER A 2 30.74 -29.46 3.37
C SER A 2 29.84 -28.20 3.37
N THR A 3 29.83 -27.40 4.44
CA THR A 3 28.97 -26.21 4.58
C THR A 3 29.37 -25.06 3.65
N VAL A 4 30.68 -24.82 3.49
CA VAL A 4 31.22 -23.74 2.65
C VAL A 4 30.93 -23.94 1.16
N ASN A 5 30.88 -25.19 0.70
CA ASN A 5 30.54 -25.51 -0.70
C ASN A 5 29.03 -25.40 -0.97
N PHE A 6 28.18 -25.63 0.04
CA PHE A 6 26.73 -25.43 -0.07
C PHE A 6 26.36 -23.95 -0.15
N GLU A 7 26.97 -23.09 0.68
CA GLU A 7 26.74 -21.64 0.66
C GLU A 7 27.13 -20.97 -0.66
N ARG A 8 28.23 -21.41 -1.32
CA ARG A 8 28.61 -20.86 -2.63
C ARG A 8 27.65 -21.26 -3.76
N ARG A 9 27.10 -22.47 -3.72
CA ARG A 9 26.16 -22.95 -4.75
C ARG A 9 24.74 -22.40 -4.57
N SER A 10 24.34 -22.06 -3.35
CA SER A 10 22.99 -21.52 -3.07
C SER A 10 22.83 -20.04 -3.44
N ALA A 11 23.92 -19.26 -3.45
CA ALA A 11 23.90 -17.84 -3.81
C ALA A 11 23.23 -17.51 -5.17
N PRO A 12 23.54 -18.17 -6.31
CA PRO A 12 22.86 -17.90 -7.57
C PRO A 12 21.38 -18.28 -7.55
N ILE A 13 21.03 -19.40 -6.91
CA ILE A 13 19.62 -19.86 -6.81
C ILE A 13 18.81 -18.88 -5.95
N GLN A 14 19.34 -18.43 -4.82
CA GLN A 14 18.67 -17.44 -3.96
C GLN A 14 18.45 -16.11 -4.69
N ARG A 15 19.42 -15.66 -5.49
CA ARG A 15 19.26 -14.46 -6.32
C ARG A 15 18.18 -14.64 -7.39
N LEU A 16 18.15 -15.80 -8.07
CA LEU A 16 17.11 -16.11 -9.04
C LEU A 16 15.72 -16.11 -8.39
N LEU A 17 15.56 -16.78 -7.24
CA LEU A 17 14.30 -16.84 -6.51
C LEU A 17 13.86 -15.47 -5.99
N TRP A 18 14.81 -14.63 -5.57
CA TRP A 18 14.52 -13.26 -5.16
C TRP A 18 14.02 -12.41 -6.32
N TRP A 19 14.68 -12.50 -7.49
CA TRP A 19 14.22 -11.83 -8.70
C TRP A 19 12.85 -12.33 -9.17
N LEU A 20 12.60 -13.64 -9.08
CA LEU A 20 11.30 -14.21 -9.40
C LEU A 20 10.20 -13.67 -8.49
N ALA A 21 10.46 -13.57 -7.18
CA ALA A 21 9.52 -12.98 -6.22
C ALA A 21 9.24 -11.50 -6.56
N LEU A 22 10.27 -10.72 -6.90
CA LEU A 22 10.08 -9.33 -7.32
C LEU A 22 9.29 -9.21 -8.63
N LEU A 23 9.58 -10.07 -9.62
CA LEU A 23 8.84 -10.08 -10.88
C LEU A 23 7.37 -10.39 -10.63
N LEU A 24 7.07 -11.40 -9.80
CA LEU A 24 5.72 -11.76 -9.41
C LEU A 24 5.01 -10.61 -8.69
N LEU A 25 5.67 -9.98 -7.71
CA LEU A 25 5.18 -8.81 -7.00
C LEU A 25 4.79 -7.69 -7.96
N CYS A 26 5.70 -7.30 -8.85
CA CYS A 26 5.47 -6.24 -9.83
C CYS A 26 4.38 -6.61 -10.83
N ALA A 27 4.34 -7.85 -11.31
CA ALA A 27 3.32 -8.33 -12.24
C ALA A 27 1.93 -8.26 -11.61
N ARG A 28 1.78 -8.68 -10.34
CA ARG A 28 0.51 -8.62 -9.62
C ARG A 28 0.05 -7.19 -9.33
N LEU A 29 0.97 -6.33 -8.87
CA LEU A 29 0.67 -4.91 -8.69
C LEU A 29 0.26 -4.27 -10.03
N GLY A 30 1.03 -4.52 -11.09
CA GLY A 30 0.75 -4.01 -12.43
C GLY A 30 -0.63 -4.44 -12.94
N PHE A 31 -0.97 -5.72 -12.79
CA PHE A 31 -2.29 -6.24 -13.17
C PHE A 31 -3.43 -5.48 -12.49
N VAL A 32 -3.34 -5.27 -11.17
CA VAL A 32 -4.37 -4.53 -10.43
C VAL A 32 -4.40 -3.06 -10.85
N LEU A 33 -3.25 -2.38 -10.84
CA LEU A 33 -3.18 -0.93 -11.09
C LEU A 33 -3.59 -0.52 -12.51
N THR A 34 -3.51 -1.45 -13.47
CA THR A 34 -3.86 -1.19 -14.88
C THR A 34 -5.30 -1.58 -15.23
N HIS A 35 -6.00 -2.33 -14.38
CA HIS A 35 -7.39 -2.72 -14.63
C HIS A 35 -8.35 -1.53 -14.44
N GLN A 36 -9.38 -1.45 -15.29
CA GLN A 36 -10.49 -0.49 -15.14
C GLN A 36 -11.84 -1.14 -15.50
N PRO A 37 -12.91 -0.94 -14.71
CA PRO A 37 -12.89 -0.31 -13.38
C PRO A 37 -12.06 -1.16 -12.40
N LEU A 38 -11.40 -0.49 -11.46
CA LEU A 38 -10.75 -1.19 -10.36
C LEU A 38 -11.86 -1.84 -9.54
N ALA A 39 -11.67 -3.05 -9.02
CA ALA A 39 -12.67 -3.77 -8.23
C ALA A 39 -12.88 -3.14 -6.84
N GLY A 40 -13.24 -1.86 -6.80
CA GLY A 40 -13.55 -1.08 -5.63
C GLY A 40 -15.05 -1.00 -5.44
N PHE A 41 -15.52 -1.37 -4.26
CA PHE A 41 -16.87 -1.07 -3.82
C PHE A 41 -17.01 0.45 -3.71
N ALA A 42 -18.08 1.04 -4.24
CA ALA A 42 -18.18 2.49 -4.33
C ALA A 42 -18.54 3.14 -2.99
N ASN A 43 -19.43 2.54 -2.19
CA ASN A 43 -19.94 3.20 -0.99
C ASN A 43 -20.15 2.27 0.22
N GLN A 44 -19.30 1.26 0.41
CA GLN A 44 -19.42 0.46 1.63
C GLN A 44 -19.10 1.31 2.87
N PHE A 45 -19.76 1.01 4.00
CA PHE A 45 -19.68 1.79 5.25
C PHE A 45 -18.24 2.12 5.68
N ASP A 46 -17.31 1.17 5.51
CA ASP A 46 -15.92 1.34 5.93
C ASP A 46 -15.17 2.37 5.07
N MET A 47 -15.54 2.52 3.79
CA MET A 47 -14.96 3.53 2.91
C MET A 47 -15.54 4.92 3.16
N LEU A 48 -16.84 5.01 3.47
CA LEU A 48 -17.54 6.29 3.64
C LEU A 48 -16.90 7.16 4.73
N ARG A 49 -16.44 6.54 5.83
CA ARG A 49 -15.76 7.26 6.91
C ARG A 49 -14.41 7.85 6.48
N ASN A 50 -13.68 7.15 5.60
CA ASN A 50 -12.40 7.62 5.10
C ASN A 50 -12.59 8.70 4.02
N THR A 51 -13.48 8.46 3.05
CA THR A 51 -13.77 9.43 1.98
C THR A 51 -14.46 10.68 2.52
N GLY A 52 -15.28 10.55 3.56
CA GLY A 52 -15.91 11.65 4.27
C GLY A 52 -14.92 12.61 4.90
N CYS A 53 -13.78 12.13 5.44
CA CYS A 53 -12.73 13.02 5.94
C CYS A 53 -12.06 13.83 4.82
N LEU A 54 -12.01 13.26 3.62
CA LEU A 54 -11.34 13.85 2.45
C LEU A 54 -12.26 14.75 1.62
N GLY A 55 -13.58 14.78 1.91
CA GLY A 55 -14.56 15.46 1.07
C GLY A 55 -14.68 14.81 -0.30
N LEU A 56 -14.60 13.47 -0.33
CA LEU A 56 -14.70 12.65 -1.54
C LEU A 56 -16.00 11.86 -1.55
N GLN A 57 -16.62 11.76 -2.71
CA GLN A 57 -17.82 10.95 -2.93
C GLN A 57 -17.72 10.24 -4.28
N PRO A 58 -18.23 8.99 -4.42
CA PRO A 58 -18.32 8.34 -5.73
C PRO A 58 -19.00 9.23 -6.76
N LEU A 59 -18.41 9.36 -7.96
CA LEU A 59 -19.00 10.13 -9.06
C LEU A 59 -20.10 9.28 -9.72
N VAL A 60 -21.30 9.34 -9.17
CA VAL A 60 -22.48 8.59 -9.61
C VAL A 60 -23.75 9.40 -9.47
N ASP A 61 -24.80 9.00 -10.19
CA ASP A 61 -26.14 9.59 -10.06
C ASP A 61 -26.90 9.00 -8.85
N ALA A 62 -26.40 9.31 -7.66
CA ALA A 62 -27.03 8.92 -6.39
C ALA A 62 -26.78 9.98 -5.31
N ALA A 63 -27.70 10.08 -4.35
CA ALA A 63 -27.54 11.00 -3.23
C ALA A 63 -26.28 10.67 -2.39
N PRO A 64 -25.65 11.67 -1.74
CA PRO A 64 -24.57 11.43 -0.78
C PRO A 64 -24.89 10.37 0.27
N GLY A 65 -24.00 9.39 0.41
CA GLY A 65 -24.15 8.26 1.33
C GLY A 65 -25.13 7.17 0.88
N ALA A 66 -25.89 7.36 -0.21
CA ALA A 66 -26.80 6.34 -0.72
C ALA A 66 -26.05 5.15 -1.33
N ALA A 67 -26.62 3.95 -1.19
CA ALA A 67 -26.16 2.71 -1.82
C ALA A 67 -25.84 2.92 -3.30
N THR A 68 -24.68 2.43 -3.74
CA THR A 68 -24.23 2.54 -5.13
C THR A 68 -24.19 1.15 -5.77
N PRO A 69 -25.33 0.58 -6.19
CA PRO A 69 -25.40 -0.75 -6.84
C PRO A 69 -24.61 -0.81 -8.16
N GLN A 70 -24.36 0.34 -8.79
CA GLN A 70 -23.57 0.53 -10.00
C GLN A 70 -22.05 0.44 -9.78
N ALA A 71 -21.60 0.12 -8.57
CA ALA A 71 -20.21 -0.22 -8.33
C ALA A 71 -19.75 -1.37 -9.25
N PRO A 72 -18.46 -1.42 -9.65
CA PRO A 72 -17.36 -0.54 -9.23
C PRO A 72 -17.32 0.82 -9.93
N VAL A 73 -16.78 1.84 -9.25
CA VAL A 73 -16.60 3.20 -9.78
C VAL A 73 -15.12 3.52 -9.97
N SER A 74 -14.79 4.26 -11.03
CA SER A 74 -13.41 4.62 -11.36
C SER A 74 -12.99 6.00 -10.85
N ARG A 75 -13.95 6.86 -10.46
CA ARG A 75 -13.71 8.26 -10.09
C ARG A 75 -14.59 8.71 -8.94
N TYR A 76 -14.08 9.71 -8.22
CA TYR A 76 -14.73 10.35 -7.09
C TYR A 76 -14.84 11.84 -7.36
N GLN A 77 -15.98 12.43 -7.04
CA GLN A 77 -16.16 13.87 -6.96
C GLN A 77 -15.35 14.43 -5.79
N THR A 78 -14.71 15.58 -5.99
CA THR A 78 -13.92 16.27 -4.96
C THR A 78 -14.63 17.54 -4.48
N GLY A 79 -14.23 18.04 -3.30
CA GLY A 79 -14.77 19.30 -2.76
C GLY A 79 -16.13 19.16 -2.07
N MET A 80 -16.55 17.93 -1.77
CA MET A 80 -17.77 17.68 -1.01
C MET A 80 -17.61 18.11 0.46
N PRO A 81 -18.70 18.47 1.15
CA PRO A 81 -18.68 18.68 2.58
C PRO A 81 -18.08 17.48 3.31
N ARG A 82 -17.24 17.74 4.32
CA ARG A 82 -16.69 16.66 5.16
C ARG A 82 -17.78 16.06 6.03
N ASP A 83 -17.73 14.74 6.18
CA ASP A 83 -18.66 14.02 7.06
C ASP A 83 -18.26 14.25 8.54
N PRO A 84 -19.16 14.68 9.43
CA PRO A 84 -18.83 14.87 10.85
C PRO A 84 -18.52 13.56 11.60
N SER A 85 -18.92 12.41 11.05
CA SER A 85 -18.67 11.06 11.60
C SER A 85 -17.41 10.40 11.02
N CYS A 86 -16.62 11.14 10.23
CA CYS A 86 -15.40 10.63 9.62
C CYS A 86 -14.35 10.25 10.68
N LEU A 87 -13.50 9.27 10.37
CA LEU A 87 -12.44 8.80 11.26
C LEU A 87 -11.07 9.02 10.61
N TYR A 88 -10.23 9.82 11.25
CA TYR A 88 -8.85 10.00 10.82
C TYR A 88 -8.04 8.73 11.09
N GLY A 89 -7.19 8.37 10.14
CA GLY A 89 -6.29 7.23 10.25
C GLY A 89 -5.30 7.20 9.09
N THR A 90 -4.47 6.16 9.07
CA THR A 90 -3.43 5.95 8.06
C THR A 90 -4.00 5.94 6.64
N GLU A 91 -5.19 5.35 6.46
CA GLU A 91 -5.88 5.32 5.17
C GLU A 91 -6.30 6.72 4.69
N VAL A 92 -6.83 7.56 5.58
CA VAL A 92 -7.17 8.97 5.27
C VAL A 92 -5.92 9.76 4.92
N LEU A 93 -4.81 9.54 5.62
CA LEU A 93 -3.54 10.20 5.30
C LEU A 93 -3.06 9.83 3.89
N ILE A 94 -3.07 8.53 3.56
CA ILE A 94 -2.68 8.04 2.23
C ILE A 94 -3.60 8.60 1.14
N GLY A 95 -4.92 8.54 1.35
CA GLY A 95 -5.90 9.13 0.44
C GLY A 95 -5.72 10.64 0.28
N GLY A 96 -5.35 11.34 1.36
CA GLY A 96 -5.03 12.77 1.35
C GLY A 96 -3.78 13.09 0.51
N VAL A 97 -2.74 12.25 0.56
CA VAL A 97 -1.57 12.37 -0.33
C VAL A 97 -2.00 12.21 -1.79
N ALA A 98 -2.80 11.18 -2.10
CA ALA A 98 -3.29 10.96 -3.46
C ALA A 98 -4.14 12.15 -3.96
N LEU A 99 -5.02 12.71 -3.13
CA LEU A 99 -5.81 13.90 -3.43
C LEU A 99 -4.94 15.16 -3.60
N GLY A 100 -3.85 15.28 -2.84
CA GLY A 100 -2.87 16.36 -3.02
C GLY A 100 -2.15 16.26 -4.37
N LEU A 101 -1.75 15.05 -4.76
CA LEU A 101 -1.15 14.79 -6.08
C LEU A 101 -2.13 15.09 -7.22
N ASP A 102 -3.41 14.74 -7.04
CA ASP A 102 -4.48 15.03 -8.00
C ASP A 102 -4.63 16.54 -8.24
N ARG A 103 -4.77 17.32 -7.15
CA ARG A 103 -4.87 18.78 -7.22
C ARG A 103 -3.64 19.44 -7.83
N ALA A 104 -2.45 18.89 -7.59
CA ALA A 104 -1.24 19.37 -8.23
C ALA A 104 -1.25 19.08 -9.74
N GLY A 105 -1.74 17.90 -10.15
CA GLY A 105 -1.96 17.56 -11.55
C GLY A 105 -2.97 18.48 -12.24
N ASP A 106 -4.09 18.78 -11.57
CA ASP A 106 -5.11 19.74 -12.05
C ASP A 106 -4.51 21.13 -12.25
N ALA A 107 -3.71 21.62 -11.29
CA ALA A 107 -3.04 22.91 -11.38
C ALA A 107 -2.04 23.00 -12.54
N LEU A 108 -1.53 21.84 -13.00
CA LEU A 108 -0.63 21.71 -14.15
C LEU A 108 -1.37 21.39 -15.46
N GLY A 109 -2.70 21.29 -15.45
CA GLY A 109 -3.51 20.93 -16.63
C GLY A 109 -3.43 19.47 -17.06
N LEU A 110 -3.01 18.57 -16.16
CA LEU A 110 -2.87 17.13 -16.41
C LEU A 110 -4.08 16.30 -15.94
N GLY A 111 -4.97 16.90 -15.15
CA GLY A 111 -6.12 16.25 -14.53
C GLY A 111 -7.48 16.79 -15.00
N GLU A 112 -8.53 16.44 -14.27
CA GLU A 112 -9.91 16.87 -14.53
C GLU A 112 -10.50 17.49 -13.27
N PRO A 113 -10.55 18.84 -13.19
CA PRO A 113 -10.97 19.54 -12.00
C PRO A 113 -12.32 19.07 -11.47
N GLY A 114 -12.41 18.91 -10.15
CA GLY A 114 -13.64 18.47 -9.47
C GLY A 114 -13.83 16.94 -9.45
N SER A 115 -12.91 16.18 -10.03
CA SER A 115 -12.92 14.71 -9.97
C SER A 115 -11.52 14.14 -9.75
N MET A 116 -11.44 13.06 -8.98
CA MET A 116 -10.21 12.34 -8.71
C MET A 116 -10.33 10.89 -9.22
N PRO A 117 -9.37 10.38 -10.01
CA PRO A 117 -9.36 8.99 -10.43
C PRO A 117 -8.93 8.08 -9.26
N LEU A 118 -9.73 7.05 -8.97
CA LEU A 118 -9.44 6.08 -7.91
C LEU A 118 -8.12 5.34 -8.13
N ARG A 119 -7.71 5.20 -9.40
CA ARG A 119 -6.42 4.63 -9.79
C ARG A 119 -5.23 5.37 -9.18
N LEU A 120 -5.33 6.68 -8.94
CA LEU A 120 -4.26 7.46 -8.31
C LEU A 120 -4.04 7.04 -6.85
N VAL A 121 -5.11 6.67 -6.13
CA VAL A 121 -5.02 6.08 -4.78
C VAL A 121 -4.25 4.76 -4.85
N GLY A 122 -4.60 3.90 -5.81
CA GLY A 122 -3.90 2.64 -6.07
C GLY A 122 -2.41 2.84 -6.31
N TRP A 123 -2.02 3.76 -7.20
CA TRP A 123 -0.62 4.07 -7.48
C TRP A 123 0.10 4.62 -6.24
N THR A 124 -0.56 5.47 -5.47
CA THR A 124 0.00 6.04 -4.23
C THR A 124 0.30 4.94 -3.23
N LYS A 125 -0.66 4.03 -2.98
CA LYS A 125 -0.50 2.88 -2.09
C LYS A 125 0.58 1.91 -2.57
N ALA A 126 0.60 1.60 -3.86
CA ALA A 126 1.62 0.74 -4.45
C ALA A 126 3.03 1.32 -4.32
N LEU A 127 3.19 2.63 -4.54
CA LEU A 127 4.46 3.32 -4.36
C LEU A 127 4.92 3.25 -2.89
N LEU A 128 4.02 3.55 -1.94
CA LEU A 128 4.33 3.45 -0.51
C LEU A 128 4.72 2.03 -0.10
N LEU A 129 3.99 1.01 -0.60
CA LEU A 129 4.33 -0.40 -0.38
C LEU A 129 5.72 -0.71 -0.91
N LEU A 130 6.05 -0.35 -2.15
CA LEU A 130 7.35 -0.64 -2.76
C LEU A 130 8.49 0.06 -2.01
N LEU A 131 8.30 1.31 -1.58
CA LEU A 131 9.28 2.04 -0.76
C LEU A 131 9.50 1.33 0.59
N ALA A 132 8.43 0.97 1.27
CA ALA A 132 8.47 0.27 2.55
C ALA A 132 9.19 -1.09 2.44
N LEU A 133 8.83 -1.88 1.42
CA LEU A 133 9.48 -3.15 1.10
C LEU A 133 10.96 -2.98 0.74
N GLY A 134 11.31 -1.93 0.02
CA GLY A 134 12.69 -1.61 -0.35
C GLY A 134 13.56 -1.24 0.86
N VAL A 135 12.99 -0.52 1.84
CA VAL A 135 13.68 -0.21 3.11
C VAL A 135 13.97 -1.50 3.89
N VAL A 136 12.97 -2.37 4.04
CA VAL A 136 13.15 -3.66 4.73
C VAL A 136 14.14 -4.55 3.96
N ASP A 137 14.01 -4.69 2.64
CA ASP A 137 14.91 -5.48 1.79
C ASP A 137 16.38 -5.02 1.93
N ARG A 138 16.60 -3.69 1.93
CA ARG A 138 17.92 -3.10 2.14
C ARG A 138 18.49 -3.45 3.52
N SER A 139 17.67 -3.43 4.56
CA SER A 139 18.09 -3.76 5.92
C SER A 139 18.46 -5.25 6.08
N LEU A 140 17.86 -6.13 5.27
CA LEU A 140 18.06 -7.58 5.31
C LEU A 140 19.22 -8.08 4.43
N ARG A 141 19.98 -7.20 3.76
CA ARG A 141 21.10 -7.59 2.85
C ARG A 141 22.15 -8.50 3.48
N ARG A 142 22.32 -8.45 4.81
CA ARG A 142 23.26 -9.30 5.56
C ARG A 142 22.73 -10.72 5.81
N TRP A 143 21.43 -10.95 5.65
CA TRP A 143 20.76 -12.23 5.88
C TRP A 143 20.01 -12.66 4.62
N PRO A 144 20.70 -13.23 3.61
CA PRO A 144 20.11 -13.54 2.31
C PRO A 144 18.83 -14.40 2.37
N SER A 145 18.79 -15.36 3.29
CA SER A 145 17.62 -16.23 3.48
C SER A 145 16.39 -15.44 3.97
N LEU A 146 16.56 -14.50 4.91
CA LEU A 146 15.47 -13.66 5.40
C LEU A 146 15.02 -12.65 4.35
N ARG A 147 15.96 -12.09 3.59
CA ARG A 147 15.67 -11.23 2.46
C ARG A 147 14.83 -11.95 1.39
N LEU A 148 15.13 -13.23 1.13
CA LEU A 148 14.34 -14.07 0.24
C LEU A 148 12.93 -14.32 0.78
N ILE A 149 12.80 -14.67 2.07
CA ILE A 149 11.50 -14.86 2.73
C ILE A 149 10.67 -13.58 2.65
N HIS A 150 11.26 -12.42 2.96
CA HIS A 150 10.62 -11.11 2.84
C HIS A 150 10.05 -10.86 1.44
N ALA A 151 10.84 -11.12 0.39
CA ALA A 151 10.40 -10.92 -0.98
C ALA A 151 9.21 -11.83 -1.35
N TRP A 152 9.20 -13.08 -0.87
CA TRP A 152 8.08 -14.00 -1.10
C TRP A 152 6.84 -13.68 -0.27
N VAL A 153 6.99 -13.25 0.98
CA VAL A 153 5.89 -12.73 1.81
C VAL A 153 5.25 -11.53 1.11
N ALA A 154 6.06 -10.60 0.59
CA ALA A 154 5.54 -9.48 -0.17
C ALA A 154 4.78 -9.93 -1.43
N ALA A 155 5.36 -10.82 -2.22
CA ALA A 155 4.77 -11.26 -3.48
C ALA A 155 3.50 -12.11 -3.30
N LEU A 156 3.43 -12.93 -2.26
CA LEU A 156 2.34 -13.90 -2.06
C LEU A 156 1.25 -13.41 -1.12
N ILE A 157 1.60 -12.64 -0.08
CA ILE A 157 0.66 -12.23 0.97
C ILE A 157 0.25 -10.78 0.78
N LEU A 158 1.23 -9.85 0.72
CA LEU A 158 0.92 -8.42 0.64
C LEU A 158 0.26 -8.03 -0.70
N VAL A 159 0.62 -8.74 -1.77
CA VAL A 159 0.00 -8.57 -3.09
C VAL A 159 -0.68 -9.88 -3.50
N ASP A 160 -1.37 -10.51 -2.55
CA ASP A 160 -2.38 -11.54 -2.87
C ASP A 160 -3.49 -10.92 -3.74
N PRO A 161 -4.09 -11.66 -4.70
CA PRO A 161 -5.17 -11.13 -5.54
C PRO A 161 -6.33 -10.50 -4.77
N PHE A 162 -6.76 -11.08 -3.65
CA PHE A 162 -7.85 -10.53 -2.83
C PHE A 162 -7.42 -9.27 -2.09
N ASN A 163 -6.23 -9.27 -1.49
CA ASN A 163 -5.73 -8.07 -0.81
C ASN A 163 -5.50 -6.92 -1.80
N SER A 164 -5.04 -7.25 -3.01
CA SER A 164 -4.75 -6.26 -4.04
C SER A 164 -6.01 -5.56 -4.55
N LEU A 165 -7.20 -6.15 -4.44
CA LEU A 165 -8.46 -5.45 -4.77
C LEU A 165 -8.65 -4.19 -3.92
N TYR A 166 -8.20 -4.22 -2.66
CA TYR A 166 -8.29 -3.09 -1.72
C TYR A 166 -7.23 -1.99 -1.95
N LEU A 167 -6.21 -2.24 -2.79
CA LEU A 167 -5.25 -1.19 -3.18
C LEU A 167 -5.94 -0.03 -3.87
N ALA A 168 -6.99 -0.30 -4.65
CA ALA A 168 -7.70 0.68 -5.43
C ALA A 168 -9.01 1.11 -4.76
N GLY A 169 -8.95 1.41 -3.47
CA GLY A 169 -10.09 1.81 -2.67
C GLY A 169 -9.67 2.63 -1.46
N PHE A 170 -10.65 2.96 -0.62
CA PHE A 170 -10.46 3.65 0.67
C PHE A 170 -10.68 2.71 1.86
N TYR A 171 -10.45 1.42 1.63
CA TYR A 171 -10.49 0.37 2.65
C TYR A 171 -9.26 0.44 3.54
N THR A 172 -9.45 0.25 4.85
CA THR A 172 -8.38 0.32 5.86
C THR A 172 -7.46 -0.91 5.85
N GLU A 173 -7.87 -1.99 5.20
CA GLU A 173 -7.23 -3.30 5.18
C GLU A 173 -5.82 -3.21 4.62
N PHE A 174 -5.62 -2.43 3.57
CA PHE A 174 -4.28 -2.21 3.01
C PHE A 174 -3.36 -1.53 4.03
N ALA A 175 -3.82 -0.45 4.66
CA ALA A 175 -3.04 0.27 5.66
C ALA A 175 -2.73 -0.62 6.87
N ALA A 176 -3.73 -1.35 7.38
CA ALA A 176 -3.56 -2.28 8.50
C ALA A 176 -2.54 -3.38 8.19
N LEU A 177 -2.62 -4.00 7.00
CA LEU A 177 -1.69 -5.06 6.61
C LEU A 177 -0.26 -4.52 6.43
N LEU A 178 -0.11 -3.33 5.82
CA LEU A 178 1.19 -2.68 5.67
C LEU A 178 1.79 -2.33 7.04
N SER A 179 1.01 -1.71 7.94
CA SER A 179 1.44 -1.38 9.30
C SER A 179 1.85 -2.64 10.06
N ALA A 180 1.04 -3.70 10.03
CA ALA A 180 1.34 -4.98 10.69
C ALA A 180 2.64 -5.60 10.15
N CYS A 181 2.84 -5.61 8.83
CA CYS A 181 4.08 -6.12 8.24
C CYS A 181 5.30 -5.31 8.67
N LEU A 182 5.21 -3.97 8.65
CA LEU A 182 6.32 -3.11 9.06
C LEU A 182 6.61 -3.19 10.55
N ALA A 183 5.58 -3.29 11.39
CA ALA A 183 5.72 -3.47 12.83
C ALA A 183 6.54 -4.71 13.17
N LEU A 184 6.34 -5.81 12.41
CA LEU A 184 7.08 -7.06 12.57
C LEU A 184 8.47 -7.02 11.94
N MET A 185 8.60 -6.44 10.75
CA MET A 185 9.84 -6.56 9.95
C MET A 185 10.90 -5.52 10.29
N LEU A 186 10.52 -4.29 10.65
CA LEU A 186 11.47 -3.22 10.99
C LEU A 186 12.41 -3.54 12.17
N PRO A 187 11.97 -4.19 13.27
CA PRO A 187 12.88 -4.49 14.37
C PRO A 187 13.80 -5.70 14.11
N LEU A 188 13.51 -6.54 13.11
CA LEU A 188 14.30 -7.77 12.87
C LEU A 188 15.81 -7.53 12.71
N PRO A 189 16.29 -6.55 11.91
CA PRO A 189 17.72 -6.30 11.79
C PRO A 189 18.40 -5.95 13.11
N TRP A 190 17.69 -5.28 14.02
CA TRP A 190 18.21 -4.85 15.33
C TRP A 190 18.33 -6.06 16.26
N LEU A 191 17.26 -6.87 16.31
CA LEU A 191 17.21 -8.12 17.08
C LEU A 191 18.29 -9.11 16.63
N LEU A 192 18.42 -9.32 15.32
CA LEU A 192 19.39 -10.25 14.74
C LEU A 192 20.84 -9.76 14.89
N ALA A 193 21.07 -8.45 14.88
CA ALA A 193 22.39 -7.88 15.09
C ALA A 193 22.77 -7.76 16.59
N GLY A 194 21.83 -7.97 17.51
CA GLY A 194 22.02 -7.71 18.93
C GLY A 194 22.35 -6.25 19.24
N ARG A 195 21.82 -5.31 18.44
CA ARG A 195 22.12 -3.87 18.55
C ARG A 195 20.85 -3.09 18.82
N ALA A 196 20.93 -2.14 19.74
CA ALA A 196 19.84 -1.20 19.96
C ALA A 196 19.62 -0.33 18.70
N PRO A 197 18.35 -0.08 18.31
CA PRO A 197 18.04 0.92 17.29
C PRO A 197 18.47 2.33 17.69
N SER A 198 18.66 3.20 16.68
CA SER A 198 18.74 4.65 16.94
C SER A 198 17.39 5.19 17.43
N VAL A 199 17.42 6.35 18.08
CA VAL A 199 16.19 7.05 18.50
C VAL A 199 15.24 7.29 17.33
N SER A 200 15.77 7.71 16.18
CA SER A 200 14.98 7.89 14.96
C SER A 200 14.29 6.60 14.51
N ALA A 201 14.99 5.47 14.57
CA ALA A 201 14.46 4.17 14.19
C ALA A 201 13.37 3.68 15.17
N LEU A 202 13.54 3.95 16.47
CA LEU A 202 12.51 3.71 17.48
C LEU A 202 11.27 4.56 17.25
N LEU A 203 11.43 5.85 16.95
CA LEU A 203 10.32 6.74 16.64
C LEU A 203 9.57 6.29 15.38
N THR A 204 10.29 5.93 14.32
CA THR A 204 9.66 5.36 13.11
C THR A 204 8.87 4.09 13.44
N TRP A 205 9.44 3.18 14.23
CA TRP A 205 8.73 1.96 14.63
C TRP A 205 7.52 2.23 15.52
N GLY A 206 7.63 3.18 16.47
CA GLY A 206 6.51 3.61 17.30
C GLY A 206 5.38 4.24 16.49
N LEU A 207 5.70 5.02 15.46
CA LEU A 207 4.70 5.56 14.53
C LEU A 207 4.01 4.43 13.74
N VAL A 208 4.77 3.43 13.27
CA VAL A 208 4.20 2.26 12.58
C VAL A 208 3.29 1.44 13.50
N LEU A 209 3.60 1.33 14.79
CA LEU A 209 2.77 0.63 15.77
C LEU A 209 1.47 1.38 16.11
N ALA A 210 1.47 2.71 15.99
CA ALA A 210 0.32 3.54 16.26
C ALA A 210 -0.60 3.74 15.03
N ALA A 211 -0.19 3.23 13.86
CA ALA A 211 -0.80 3.46 12.55
C ALA A 211 -1.81 2.38 12.16
#